data_AF-A0A7Y4YT89-F1
#
_entry.id   AF-A0A7Y4YT89-F1
#
_cell.length_a   1.000
_cell.length_b   1.000
_cell.length_c   1.000
_cell.angle_alpha   90.00
_cell.angle_beta   90.00
_cell.angle_gamma   90.00
#
_symmetry.space_group_name_H-M   'P 1'
#
loop_
_entity.id
_entity.type
_entity.pdbx_description
1 polymer ?
#
loop_
_entity_poly.entity_id
_entity_poly.type
_entity_poly.pdbx_seq_one_letter_code
_entity_poly.pdbx_strand_id
1 'polypeptide(L)' 'ATLASLRGTPHNYQGIPLIVTYHPSYLLRSPMEKAKAWQDLCLAVESLKK' A
#
# COMPACT_ATOMS: atom_id res chain seq x y z
N ALA A 1 9.92 -9.46 8.55
CA ALA A 1 9.40 -8.10 8.30
C ALA A 1 7.93 -8.04 8.73
N THR A 2 7.44 -6.90 9.20
CA THR A 2 6.00 -6.71 9.49
C THR A 2 5.29 -6.16 8.25
N LEU A 3 3.98 -6.35 8.15
CA LEU A 3 3.19 -5.79 7.04
C LEU A 3 3.36 -4.27 6.95
N ALA A 4 3.35 -3.59 8.11
CA ALA A 4 3.54 -2.15 8.19
C ALA A 4 4.93 -1.70 7.66
N SER A 5 5.99 -2.48 7.94
CA SER A 5 7.35 -2.15 7.48
C SER A 5 7.55 -2.29 5.96
N LEU A 6 6.64 -2.96 5.26
CA LEU A 6 6.70 -3.17 3.81
C LEU A 6 5.91 -2.11 3.01
N ARG A 7 5.15 -1.23 3.69
CA ARG A 7 4.38 -0.17 3.04
C ARG A 7 5.25 1.04 2.70
N GLY A 8 4.76 1.89 1.81
CA GLY A 8 5.43 3.16 1.43
C GLY A 8 6.61 3.01 0.47
N THR A 9 6.95 1.79 0.05
CA THR A 9 7.94 1.52 -0.99
C THR A 9 7.34 0.62 -2.07
N PRO A 10 7.60 0.90 -3.36
CA PRO A 10 7.27 -0.04 -4.43
C PRO A 10 8.17 -1.27 -4.36
N HIS A 11 7.55 -2.44 -4.51
CA HIS A 11 8.24 -3.71 -4.62
C HIS A 11 8.15 -4.22 -6.06
N ASN A 12 9.02 -5.16 -6.41
CA ASN A 12 8.91 -5.88 -7.67
C ASN A 12 8.57 -7.34 -7.38
N TYR A 13 7.55 -7.85 -8.05
CA TYR A 13 7.19 -9.25 -8.01
C TYR A 13 7.11 -9.79 -9.44
N GLN A 14 8.09 -10.61 -9.84
CA GLN A 14 8.16 -11.21 -11.18
C GLN A 14 8.07 -10.19 -12.32
N GLY A 15 8.73 -9.04 -12.16
CA GLY A 15 8.69 -7.95 -13.14
C GLY A 15 7.47 -7.03 -13.01
N ILE A 16 6.51 -7.35 -12.13
CA ILE A 16 5.29 -6.56 -11.92
C ILE A 16 5.48 -5.64 -10.69
N PRO A 17 5.20 -4.33 -10.80
CA PRO A 17 5.17 -3.43 -9.66
C PRO A 17 4.12 -3.88 -8.62
N LEU A 18 4.54 -4.00 -7.36
CA LEU A 18 3.70 -4.44 -6.25
C LEU A 18 3.72 -3.38 -5.14
N ILE A 19 2.55 -2.89 -4.76
CA ILE A 19 2.38 -2.00 -3.61
C ILE A 19 1.68 -2.75 -2.49
N VAL A 20 2.26 -2.69 -1.29
CA VAL A 20 1.67 -3.27 -0.07
C VAL A 20 0.74 -2.25 0.58
N THR A 21 -0.44 -2.68 1.03
CA THR A 21 -1.38 -1.86 1.78
C THR A 21 -2.13 -2.67 2.84
N TYR A 22 -2.97 -2.01 3.65
CA TYR A 22 -3.80 -2.66 4.65
C TYR A 22 -5.08 -3.26 4.06
N HIS A 23 -5.51 -4.39 4.63
CA HIS A 23 -6.78 -5.01 4.26
C HIS A 23 -7.98 -4.12 4.65
N PRO A 24 -9.05 -4.01 3.84
CA PRO A 24 -10.20 -3.15 4.16
C PRO A 24 -10.86 -3.41 5.52
N SER A 25 -10.97 -4.67 5.95
CA SER A 25 -11.54 -5.01 7.27
C SER A 25 -10.70 -4.52 8.46
N TYR A 26 -9.41 -4.26 8.25
CA TYR A 26 -8.56 -3.59 9.26
C TYR A 26 -8.91 -2.11 9.36
N LEU A 27 -9.12 -1.44 8.21
CA LEU A 27 -9.46 -0.02 8.16
C LEU A 27 -10.84 0.30 8.74
N LEU A 28 -11.77 -0.65 8.74
CA LEU A 28 -13.07 -0.51 9.41
C LEU A 28 -12.91 -0.45 10.94
N ARG A 29 -11.97 -1.21 11.50
CA ARG A 29 -11.66 -1.25 12.94
C ARG A 29 -10.73 -0.12 13.37
N SER A 30 -9.94 0.43 12.44
CA SER A 30 -8.97 1.50 12.71
C SER A 30 -9.09 2.63 11.69
N PRO A 31 -10.12 3.50 11.78
CA PRO A 31 -10.40 4.52 10.78
C PRO A 31 -9.26 5.52 10.54
N MET A 32 -8.45 5.81 11.55
CA MET A 32 -7.28 6.71 11.42
C MET A 32 -6.23 6.18 10.43
N GLU A 33 -6.18 4.86 10.21
CA GLU A 33 -5.21 4.23 9.30
C GLU A 33 -5.63 4.36 7.82
N LYS A 34 -6.83 4.88 7.53
CA LYS A 34 -7.28 5.13 6.14
C LYS A 34 -6.38 6.10 5.39
N ALA A 35 -5.81 7.10 6.08
CA ALA A 35 -4.87 8.04 5.48
C ALA A 35 -3.61 7.32 4.94
N LYS A 36 -3.14 6.30 5.66
CA LYS A 36 -2.01 5.48 5.24
C LYS A 36 -2.36 4.62 4.03
N ALA A 37 -3.53 3.95 4.05
CA ALA A 37 -3.99 3.19 2.89
C ALA A 37 -4.17 4.06 1.63
N TRP A 38 -4.63 5.31 1.80
CA TRP A 38 -4.73 6.26 0.69
C TRP A 38 -3.37 6.61 0.08
N GLN A 39 -2.34 6.81 0.90
CA GLN A 39 -0.97 7.04 0.42
C GLN A 39 -0.46 5.87 -0.42
N ASP A 40 -0.75 4.62 -0.03
CA ASP A 40 -0.37 3.44 -0.83
C ASP A 40 -1.07 3.41 -2.19
N LEU A 41 -2.35 3.76 -2.24
CA LEU A 41 -3.11 3.80 -3.50
C LEU A 41 -2.59 4.90 -4.43
N CYS A 42 -2.26 6.07 -3.90
CA CYS A 42 -1.58 7.12 -4.67
C CYS A 42 -0.25 6.65 -5.24
N LEU A 43 0.56 5.94 -4.43
CA LEU A 43 1.83 5.35 -4.88
C LEU A 43 1.60 4.30 -5.98
N ALA A 44 0.54 3.50 -5.89
CA ALA A 44 0.16 2.55 -6.94
C ALA A 44 -0.18 3.27 -8.24
N VAL A 45 -0.96 4.35 -8.19
CA VAL A 45 -1.29 5.18 -9.37
C VAL A 45 -0.03 5.80 -9.97
N GLU A 46 0.90 6.30 -9.15
CA GLU A 46 2.18 6.82 -9.63
C GLU A 46 3.02 5.76 -10.34
N SER A 47 3.01 4.53 -9.83
CA SER A 47 3.75 3.41 -10.44
C SER A 47 3.24 3.00 -11.82
N LEU A 48 1.97 3.29 -12.15
CA LEU A 48 1.37 3.03 -13.46
C LEU A 48 1.72 4.09 -14.52
N LYS A 49 2.18 5.28 -14.08
CA LYS A 49 2.51 6.40 -14.98
C LYS A 49 3.95 6.36 -15.50
N LYS A 50 4.75 5.40 -15.05
CA LYS A 50 6.11 5.13 -15.51
C LYS A 50 6.09 4.02 -16.56
#